data_AF-A0A519S5B9-F1
#
_entry.id   AF-A0A519S5B9-F1
#
_cell.length_a   1.000
_cell.length_b   1.000
_cell.length_c   1.000
_cell.angle_alpha   90.00
_cell.angle_beta   90.00
_cell.angle_gamma   90.00
#
_symmetry.space_group_name_H-M   'P 1'
#
loop_
_entity.id
_entity.type
_entity.pdbx_description
1 polymer ?
#
loop_
_entity_poly.entity_id
_entity_poly.type
_entity_poly.pdbx_seq_one_letter_code
_entity_poly.pdbx_strand_id
1 'polypeptide(L)'
;DSVFHPEENPELYGDMYHKVRINYYPPAGDNKESWDNIDIFGWMGYQMQIKINFLCRDSILAAPLVLDLALFIDLAQRAGMSGVQEWLSFYLKAPQTVSPNLRPEHDIFKQLVTLHNTLRHLMGEPLLADEAEPIDLSTSEAF
;
A
#
# COMPACT_ATOMS: atom_id res chain seq x y z
N ASP A 1 -11.86 1.24 4.60
CA ASP A 1 -10.88 0.44 3.83
C ASP A 1 -9.72 0.07 4.74
N SER A 2 -9.65 -1.20 5.11
CA SER A 2 -8.70 -1.73 6.07
C SER A 2 -8.35 -3.14 5.65
N VAL A 3 -7.06 -3.49 5.72
CA VAL A 3 -6.52 -4.84 5.47
C VAL A 3 -7.21 -5.91 6.34
N PHE A 4 -7.91 -5.51 7.39
CA PHE A 4 -8.51 -6.43 8.36
C PHE A 4 -9.94 -6.89 8.02
N HIS A 5 -10.63 -6.30 7.03
CA HIS A 5 -11.98 -6.72 6.60
C HIS A 5 -12.95 -7.02 7.78
N PRO A 6 -13.29 -6.01 8.61
CA PRO A 6 -14.08 -6.24 9.84
C PRO A 6 -15.49 -6.78 9.59
N GLU A 7 -16.07 -6.51 8.42
CA GLU A 7 -17.36 -7.07 8.00
C GLU A 7 -17.29 -8.60 7.80
N GLU A 8 -16.13 -9.10 7.37
CA GLU A 8 -15.90 -10.52 7.08
C GLU A 8 -15.41 -11.27 8.35
N ASN A 9 -14.69 -10.58 9.23
CA ASN A 9 -14.12 -11.12 10.46
C ASN A 9 -14.49 -10.27 11.69
N PRO A 10 -15.79 -10.16 12.04
CA PRO A 10 -16.26 -9.24 13.07
C PRO A 10 -15.76 -9.60 14.47
N GLU A 11 -15.54 -10.89 14.77
CA GLU A 11 -15.01 -11.33 16.07
C GLU A 11 -13.58 -10.83 16.33
N LEU A 12 -12.78 -10.68 15.27
CA LEU A 12 -11.38 -10.25 15.39
C LEU A 12 -11.23 -8.73 15.31
N TYR A 13 -12.02 -8.09 14.46
CA TYR A 13 -11.78 -6.69 14.07
C TYR A 13 -12.99 -5.77 14.20
N GLY A 14 -14.17 -6.27 14.59
CA GLY A 14 -15.40 -5.48 14.68
C GLY A 14 -15.31 -4.31 15.66
N ASP A 15 -14.61 -4.51 16.78
CA ASP A 15 -14.39 -3.49 17.81
C ASP A 15 -13.00 -2.84 17.75
N MET A 16 -12.30 -2.94 16.60
CA MET A 16 -10.96 -2.39 16.46
C MET A 16 -10.98 -0.85 16.55
N TYR A 17 -10.17 -0.31 17.45
CA TYR A 17 -9.96 1.14 17.56
C TYR A 17 -8.63 1.56 16.94
N HIS A 18 -8.68 2.51 15.99
CA HIS A 18 -7.49 3.08 15.35
C HIS A 18 -7.45 4.60 15.53
N LYS A 19 -6.32 5.13 16.01
CA LYS A 19 -6.14 6.56 16.27
C LYS A 19 -4.79 7.03 15.75
N VAL A 20 -4.82 8.04 14.88
CA VAL A 20 -3.63 8.71 14.36
C VAL A 20 -3.56 10.13 14.92
N ARG A 21 -2.38 10.56 15.33
CA ARG A 21 -2.08 11.93 15.76
C ARG A 21 -0.80 12.40 15.10
N ILE A 22 -0.78 13.64 14.63
CA ILE A 22 0.41 14.32 14.14
C ILE A 22 0.56 15.57 14.99
N ASN A 23 1.67 15.68 15.70
CA ASN A 23 1.99 16.84 16.53
C ASN A 23 3.18 17.57 15.91
N TYR A 24 3.06 18.89 15.77
CA TYR A 24 4.16 19.71 15.28
C TYR A 24 5.10 20.08 16.42
N TYR A 25 6.36 19.69 16.31
CA TYR A 25 7.41 20.03 17.26
C TYR A 25 8.53 20.77 16.52
N PRO A 26 8.52 22.12 16.51
CA PRO A 26 9.41 22.93 15.68
C PRO A 26 10.92 22.57 15.79
N PRO A 27 11.47 22.27 16.99
CA PRO A 27 12.89 21.95 17.11
C PRO A 27 13.36 20.71 16.34
N ALA A 28 12.46 19.78 16.00
CA ALA A 28 12.84 18.55 15.30
C ALA A 28 13.17 18.77 13.81
N GLY A 29 12.63 19.84 13.20
CA GLY A 29 12.81 20.11 11.77
C GLY A 29 12.29 18.96 10.90
N ASP A 30 13.15 18.42 10.03
CA ASP A 30 12.86 17.26 9.15
C ASP A 30 12.96 15.91 9.87
N ASN A 31 13.54 15.87 11.06
CA ASN A 31 13.56 14.62 11.84
C ASN A 31 12.14 14.32 12.29
N LYS A 32 11.68 13.10 12.03
CA LYS A 32 10.41 12.61 12.50
C LYS A 32 10.59 11.47 13.46
N GLU A 33 9.62 11.39 14.36
CA GLU A 33 9.49 10.30 15.29
C GLU A 33 8.05 9.77 15.21
N SER A 34 7.91 8.49 14.89
CA SER A 34 6.63 7.77 14.96
C SER A 34 6.63 6.87 16.18
N TRP A 35 5.51 6.91 16.91
CA TRP A 35 5.26 6.03 18.05
C TRP A 35 3.99 5.24 17.78
N ASP A 36 4.15 3.94 17.59
CA ASP A 36 3.06 3.03 17.32
C ASP A 36 2.89 2.06 18.50
N ASN A 37 1.69 1.98 19.04
CA ASN A 37 1.29 0.99 20.04
C ASN A 37 0.18 0.13 19.47
N ILE A 38 0.50 -1.13 19.22
CA ILE A 38 -0.42 -2.11 18.65
C ILE A 38 -0.78 -3.09 19.75
N ASP A 39 -2.02 -3.04 20.21
CA ASP A 39 -2.58 -3.99 21.16
C ASP A 39 -3.04 -5.22 20.39
N ILE A 40 -2.58 -6.40 20.81
CA ILE A 40 -2.93 -7.69 20.20
C ILE A 40 -3.33 -8.68 21.27
N PHE A 41 -4.00 -9.76 20.88
CA PHE A 41 -4.29 -10.87 21.78
C PHE A 41 -3.89 -12.20 21.13
N GLY A 42 -3.45 -13.12 21.96
CA GLY A 42 -3.04 -14.46 21.55
C GLY A 42 -4.05 -15.53 21.96
N TRP A 43 -3.56 -16.77 22.00
CA TRP A 43 -4.30 -17.92 22.51
C TRP A 43 -4.96 -17.61 23.87
N MET A 44 -6.17 -18.13 24.11
CA MET A 44 -6.94 -17.90 25.35
C MET A 44 -7.18 -16.42 25.69
N GLY A 45 -7.08 -15.51 24.71
CA GLY A 45 -7.33 -14.07 24.92
C GLY A 45 -6.25 -13.35 25.72
N TYR A 46 -5.06 -13.94 25.87
CA TYR A 46 -3.93 -13.28 26.53
C TYR A 46 -3.54 -12.01 25.77
N GLN A 47 -3.65 -10.86 26.44
CA GLN A 47 -3.34 -9.56 25.89
C GLN A 47 -1.82 -9.35 25.80
N MET A 48 -1.36 -8.76 24.71
CA MET A 48 0.04 -8.42 24.44
C MET A 48 0.10 -7.06 23.73
N GLN A 49 1.30 -6.48 23.66
CA GLN A 49 1.52 -5.20 22.97
C GLN A 49 2.79 -5.26 22.13
N ILE A 50 2.72 -4.67 20.93
CA ILE A 50 3.87 -4.33 20.12
C ILE A 50 4.04 -2.81 20.18
N LYS A 51 5.21 -2.36 20.59
CA LYS A 51 5.56 -0.94 20.61
C LYS A 51 6.69 -0.69 19.62
N ILE A 52 6.49 0.26 18.72
CA ILE A 52 7.47 0.64 17.71
C ILE A 52 7.76 2.12 17.92
N ASN A 53 9.04 2.46 18.06
CA ASN A 53 9.51 3.83 17.92
C ASN A 53 10.39 3.92 16.68
N PHE A 54 10.00 4.75 15.72
CA PHE A 54 10.68 4.93 14.47
C PHE A 54 11.17 6.38 14.33
N LEU A 55 12.47 6.56 14.45
CA LEU A 55 13.15 7.83 14.21
C LEU A 55 13.65 7.84 12.77
N CYS A 56 13.23 8.83 12.00
CA CYS A 56 13.61 8.95 10.60
C CYS A 56 13.74 10.41 10.16
N ARG A 57 14.06 10.59 8.88
CA ARG A 57 13.98 11.87 8.18
C ARG A 57 13.00 11.71 7.03
N ASP A 58 11.87 12.42 7.12
CA ASP A 58 10.78 12.25 6.14
C ASP A 58 11.27 12.54 4.73
N SER A 59 12.09 13.57 4.54
CA SER A 59 12.60 13.95 3.22
C SER A 59 13.47 12.87 2.56
N ILE A 60 14.32 12.18 3.33
CA ILE A 60 15.19 11.13 2.79
C ILE A 60 14.40 9.86 2.43
N LEU A 61 13.31 9.59 3.17
CA LEU A 61 12.40 8.49 2.82
C LEU A 61 11.54 8.84 1.60
N ALA A 62 11.07 10.08 1.48
CA ALA A 62 10.18 10.51 0.41
C ALA A 62 10.88 10.67 -0.96
N ALA A 63 12.10 11.21 -0.98
CA ALA A 63 12.84 11.50 -2.21
C ALA A 63 12.96 10.29 -3.18
N PRO A 64 13.40 9.09 -2.74
CA PRO A 64 13.47 7.94 -3.64
C PRO A 64 12.10 7.47 -4.13
N LEU A 65 11.05 7.55 -3.30
CA LEU A 65 9.68 7.18 -3.73
C LEU A 65 9.19 8.09 -4.85
N VAL A 66 9.46 9.40 -4.75
CA VAL A 66 9.10 10.36 -5.80
C VAL A 66 9.89 10.11 -7.09
N LEU A 67 11.17 9.75 -6.96
CA LEU A 67 12.02 9.40 -8.12
C LEU A 67 11.48 8.14 -8.82
N ASP A 68 11.18 7.08 -8.07
CA ASP A 68 10.63 5.84 -8.61
C ASP A 68 9.30 6.10 -9.33
N LEU A 69 8.39 6.87 -8.72
CA LEU A 69 7.12 7.25 -9.35
C LEU A 69 7.33 8.00 -10.66
N ALA A 70 8.26 8.96 -10.71
CA ALA A 70 8.55 9.70 -11.94
C ALA A 70 9.09 8.78 -13.05
N LEU A 71 9.96 7.85 -12.70
CA LEU A 71 10.51 6.87 -13.65
C LEU A 71 9.44 5.89 -14.15
N PHE A 72 8.59 5.39 -13.26
CA PHE A 72 7.55 4.43 -13.64
C PHE A 72 6.40 5.06 -14.42
N ILE A 73 6.05 6.32 -14.14
CA ILE A 73 5.06 7.05 -14.94
C ILE A 73 5.59 7.30 -16.37
N ASP A 74 6.88 7.66 -16.52
CA ASP A 74 7.51 7.78 -17.85
C ASP A 74 7.53 6.42 -18.57
N LEU A 75 7.82 5.32 -17.87
CA LEU A 75 7.74 3.96 -18.43
C LEU A 75 6.31 3.64 -18.89
N ALA A 76 5.30 3.90 -18.06
CA ALA A 76 3.89 3.68 -18.38
C ALA A 76 3.49 4.42 -19.67
N GLN A 77 3.88 5.70 -19.77
CA GLN A 77 3.63 6.51 -20.95
C GLN A 77 4.28 5.92 -22.21
N ARG A 78 5.53 5.45 -22.12
CA ARG A 78 6.24 4.81 -23.25
C ARG A 78 5.65 3.47 -23.64
N ALA A 79 5.08 2.75 -22.67
CA ALA A 79 4.35 1.50 -22.89
C ALA A 79 2.93 1.73 -23.43
N GLY A 80 2.51 2.99 -23.62
CA GLY A 80 1.17 3.33 -24.10
C GLY A 80 0.07 3.16 -23.06
N MET A 81 0.43 3.08 -21.78
CA MET A 81 -0.53 2.97 -20.69
C MET A 81 -1.07 4.35 -20.31
N SER A 82 -2.37 4.44 -20.06
CA SER A 82 -3.02 5.66 -19.55
C SER A 82 -4.08 5.33 -18.49
N GLY A 83 -4.75 6.36 -17.96
CA GLY A 83 -5.70 6.20 -16.86
C GLY A 83 -5.05 5.93 -15.50
N VAL A 84 -5.83 5.36 -14.58
CA VAL A 84 -5.38 5.06 -13.21
C VAL A 84 -4.35 3.93 -13.24
N GLN A 85 -3.14 4.22 -12.77
CA GLN A 85 -2.04 3.26 -12.71
C GLN A 85 -2.08 2.49 -11.38
N GLU A 86 -3.00 1.53 -11.23
CA GLU A 86 -3.20 0.76 -9.98
C GLU A 86 -1.95 0.00 -9.52
N TRP A 87 -1.08 -0.39 -10.45
CA TRP A 87 0.19 -1.06 -10.16
C TRP A 87 1.22 -0.18 -9.43
N LEU A 88 1.00 1.14 -9.39
CA LEU A 88 1.80 2.09 -8.59
C LEU A 88 1.29 2.25 -7.15
N SER A 89 0.26 1.50 -6.76
CA SER A 89 -0.35 1.57 -5.42
C SER A 89 0.63 1.34 -4.27
N PHE A 90 1.70 0.56 -4.50
CA PHE A 90 2.80 0.33 -3.56
C PHE A 90 3.43 1.62 -3.01
N TYR A 91 3.46 2.69 -3.81
CA TYR A 91 4.08 3.96 -3.44
C TYR A 91 3.13 4.97 -2.77
N LEU A 92 1.84 4.63 -2.67
CA LEU A 92 0.79 5.59 -2.29
C LEU A 92 0.05 5.14 -1.02
N LYS A 93 -0.11 6.08 -0.08
CA LYS A 93 -0.87 5.83 1.15
C LYS A 93 -2.36 5.55 0.90
N ALA A 94 -2.94 6.21 -0.11
CA ALA A 94 -4.34 6.11 -0.50
C ALA A 94 -4.41 5.95 -2.02
N PRO A 95 -4.19 4.72 -2.52
CA PRO A 95 -4.20 4.47 -3.95
C PRO A 95 -5.61 4.65 -4.52
N GLN A 96 -5.67 5.14 -5.76
CA GLN A 96 -6.91 5.23 -6.51
C GLN A 96 -7.19 3.89 -7.20
N THR A 97 -8.47 3.57 -7.37
CA THR A 97 -8.93 2.41 -8.11
C THR A 97 -9.57 2.82 -9.43
N VAL A 98 -9.53 1.94 -10.43
CA VAL A 98 -10.14 2.18 -11.76
C VAL A 98 -11.67 2.32 -11.65
N SER A 99 -12.29 1.57 -10.73
CA SER A 99 -13.74 1.58 -10.50
C SER A 99 -14.07 2.12 -9.10
N PRO A 100 -15.04 3.05 -8.97
CA PRO A 100 -15.50 3.55 -7.67
C PRO A 100 -16.03 2.47 -6.72
N ASN A 101 -16.46 1.33 -7.25
CA ASN A 101 -16.98 0.21 -6.46
C ASN A 101 -15.86 -0.74 -6.00
N LEU A 102 -14.64 -0.60 -6.54
CA LEU A 102 -13.51 -1.42 -6.15
C LEU A 102 -12.83 -0.80 -4.93
N ARG A 103 -12.61 -1.61 -3.89
CA ARG A 103 -11.87 -1.19 -2.70
C ARG A 103 -10.37 -1.11 -3.04
N PRO A 104 -9.66 -0.08 -2.57
CA PRO A 104 -8.21 -0.01 -2.71
C PRO A 104 -7.55 -1.14 -1.91
N GLU A 105 -6.59 -1.83 -2.54
CA GLU A 105 -5.70 -2.76 -1.84
C GLU A 105 -4.67 -1.96 -1.02
N HIS A 106 -4.47 -2.34 0.23
CA HIS A 106 -3.55 -1.71 1.19
C HIS A 106 -2.51 -2.68 1.76
N ASP A 107 -2.58 -3.97 1.41
CA ASP A 107 -1.54 -4.95 1.70
C ASP A 107 -0.33 -4.70 0.79
N ILE A 108 0.74 -4.18 1.40
CA ILE A 108 1.96 -3.79 0.70
C ILE A 108 2.62 -4.96 -0.07
N PHE A 109 2.44 -6.21 0.35
CA PHE A 109 3.00 -7.36 -0.35
C PHE A 109 2.24 -7.67 -1.63
N LYS A 110 0.90 -7.61 -1.59
CA LYS A 110 0.08 -7.76 -2.80
C LYS A 110 0.30 -6.61 -3.77
N GLN A 111 0.45 -5.38 -3.26
CA GLN A 111 0.81 -4.23 -4.09
C GLN A 111 2.19 -4.43 -4.75
N LEU A 112 3.17 -4.98 -4.03
CA LEU A 112 4.50 -5.30 -4.57
C LEU A 112 4.45 -6.38 -5.65
N VAL A 113 3.65 -7.43 -5.44
CA VAL A 113 3.41 -8.49 -6.43
C VAL A 113 2.77 -7.91 -7.67
N THR A 114 1.79 -7.01 -7.52
CA THR A 114 1.13 -6.31 -8.62
C THR A 114 2.14 -5.49 -9.43
N LEU A 115 2.97 -4.68 -8.75
CA LEU A 115 4.07 -3.93 -9.36
C LEU A 115 5.00 -4.85 -10.17
N HIS A 116 5.48 -5.95 -9.58
CA HIS A 116 6.35 -6.90 -10.27
C HIS A 116 5.66 -7.56 -11.46
N ASN A 117 4.39 -7.96 -11.33
CA ASN A 117 3.64 -8.62 -12.39
C ASN A 117 3.41 -7.69 -13.57
N THR A 118 3.13 -6.41 -13.34
CA THR A 118 3.04 -5.42 -14.42
C THR A 118 4.37 -5.27 -15.15
N LEU A 119 5.49 -5.16 -14.44
CA LEU A 119 6.81 -5.07 -15.07
C LEU A 119 7.16 -6.34 -15.87
N ARG A 120 6.86 -7.53 -15.33
CA ARG A 120 7.05 -8.82 -16.04
C ARG A 120 6.20 -8.89 -17.30
N HIS A 121 4.95 -8.45 -17.23
CA HIS A 121 4.06 -8.39 -18.39
C HIS A 121 4.63 -7.46 -19.48
N LEU A 122 5.10 -6.27 -19.11
CA LEU A 122 5.75 -5.34 -20.06
C LEU A 122 7.01 -5.92 -20.70
N MET A 123 7.70 -6.84 -20.01
CA MET A 123 8.87 -7.56 -20.53
C MET A 123 8.52 -8.82 -21.35
N GLY A 124 7.24 -9.19 -21.45
CA GLY A 124 6.81 -10.44 -22.07
C GLY A 124 7.16 -11.69 -21.25
N GLU A 125 7.43 -11.53 -19.95
CA GLU A 125 7.71 -12.62 -19.03
C GLU A 125 6.42 -13.19 -18.42
N PRO A 126 6.41 -14.49 -18.04
CA PRO A 126 5.30 -15.06 -17.29
C PRO A 126 5.13 -14.35 -15.95
N LEU A 127 3.89 -14.15 -15.51
CA LEU A 127 3.60 -13.55 -14.20
C LEU A 127 4.15 -14.42 -13.07
N LEU A 128 4.50 -13.79 -11.95
CA LEU A 128 4.68 -14.51 -10.69
C LEU A 128 3.33 -15.13 -10.33
N ALA A 129 3.32 -16.42 -10.02
CA ALA A 129 2.13 -17.05 -9.48
C ALA A 129 1.83 -16.42 -8.11
N ASP A 130 0.67 -15.79 -7.98
CA ASP A 130 0.05 -15.53 -6.69
C ASP A 130 -1.46 -15.70 -6.86
N GLU A 131 -2.14 -16.20 -5.83
CA GLU A 131 -3.57 -16.56 -5.78
C GLU A 131 -4.55 -15.39 -6.01
N ALA A 132 -4.08 -14.23 -6.48
CA ALA A 132 -4.91 -13.10 -6.87
C ALA A 132 -5.28 -13.21 -8.35
N GLU A 133 -6.59 -13.20 -8.64
CA GLU A 133 -7.12 -13.31 -9.99
C GLU A 133 -6.39 -12.39 -10.98
N PRO A 134 -6.13 -12.86 -12.21
CA PRO A 134 -5.49 -12.03 -13.22
C PRO A 134 -6.32 -10.77 -13.44
N ILE A 135 -5.69 -9.60 -13.28
CA ILE A 135 -6.22 -8.35 -13.82
C ILE A 135 -6.45 -8.59 -15.30
N ASP A 136 -7.69 -8.49 -15.75
CA ASP A 136 -8.06 -8.69 -17.14
C ASP A 136 -7.53 -7.53 -18.00
N LEU A 137 -6.27 -7.66 -18.39
CA LEU A 137 -5.58 -6.77 -19.32
C LEU A 137 -6.15 -6.86 -20.76
N SER A 138 -7.15 -7.71 -21.02
CA SER A 138 -7.81 -7.81 -22.34
C SER A 138 -8.97 -6.84 -22.53
N THR A 139 -9.42 -6.16 -21.47
CA THR A 139 -10.35 -5.05 -21.62
C THR A 139 -9.61 -3.81 -22.10
N SER A 140 -9.92 -3.39 -23.33
CA SER A 140 -9.41 -2.15 -23.95
C SER A 140 -9.88 -0.87 -23.24
N GLU A 141 -10.44 -0.98 -22.03
CA GLU A 141 -10.86 0.12 -21.17
C GLU A 141 -9.87 0.34 -20.01
N ALA A 142 -8.81 -0.47 -19.90
CA ALA A 142 -7.76 -0.36 -18.88
C ALA A 142 -6.52 0.46 -19.31
N PHE A 143 -6.56 1.10 -20.48
CA PHE A 143 -5.55 2.07 -20.93
C PHE A 143 -6.22 3.37 -21.37
#